data_AF-A0A2X1RUE8-F1
#
_entry.id   AF-A0A2X1RUE8-F1
#
_cell.length_a   1.000
_cell.length_b   1.000
_cell.length_c   1.000
_cell.angle_alpha   90.00
_cell.angle_beta   90.00
_cell.angle_gamma   90.00
#
_symmetry.space_group_name_H-M   'P 1'
#
loop_
_entity.id
_entity.type
_entity.pdbx_description
1 polymer ?
#
loop_
_entity_poly.entity_id
_entity_poly.type
_entity_poly.pdbx_seq_one_letter_code
_entity_poly.pdbx_strand_id
1 'polypeptide(L)'
;MFLANNQQDTPPNLFSHTPDSSITHFAKELDKIRVYDLVLIDEFQDFNKLEVELVNVLEARNKLVIVGDDDQAIYSFRGANPQYLREKYHSDKYINFTLPFCCRCTQVIVDAVNTIVEKANVKERIAKEYRCYLPEKKEDSIAYKKIMHKHFTVQGRQRTTNYMGKFISHFYKRIEASEKENARRQRKTLILIIGPRHYLDQIYPLLVEEVGEENISYRKSKQAKKLIVALKLIKADRNSNLGWRLIAEEKLSSSELNALIKQSISDNFLEIIPSELEKTVTNVLILLDQKEYHQEAVQEFLKLHEISQIEMLWDTQDQNKLFEDDEYSQIKLATFEGSKGLAADYVFITGLQEGVLPKTNNATEAEICKFIVALTRTRKQCYIFTCGRFSGTLQKKSFFLNWISEYLFYEKIDKSKINDYQ
;
A
#
# COMPACT_ATOMS: atom_id res chain seq x y z
N MET A 1 -13.90 -5.45 -16.21
CA MET A 1 -13.30 -4.89 -17.44
C MET A 1 -14.43 -4.35 -18.29
N PHE A 2 -14.27 -3.16 -18.84
CA PHE A 2 -15.33 -2.45 -19.59
C PHE A 2 -14.90 -2.16 -21.02
N LEU A 3 -15.85 -2.14 -21.96
CA LEU A 3 -15.65 -1.61 -23.31
C LEU A 3 -16.76 -0.61 -23.64
N ALA A 4 -16.42 0.63 -24.00
CA ALA A 4 -17.42 1.62 -24.39
C ALA A 4 -18.09 1.23 -25.72
N ASN A 5 -19.43 1.32 -25.78
CA ASN A 5 -20.21 1.01 -26.98
C ASN A 5 -20.44 2.31 -27.79
N ASN A 6 -19.90 2.39 -29.00
CA ASN A 6 -20.04 3.58 -29.85
C ASN A 6 -21.32 3.51 -30.68
N GLN A 7 -22.44 3.97 -30.12
CA GLN A 7 -23.56 4.49 -30.91
C GLN A 7 -24.21 5.67 -30.19
N GLN A 8 -23.77 6.90 -30.51
CA GLN A 8 -24.59 8.12 -30.49
C GLN A 8 -23.82 9.30 -31.10
N ASP A 9 -24.34 9.86 -32.20
CA ASP A 9 -23.81 10.98 -32.98
C ASP A 9 -24.14 12.37 -32.39
N THR A 10 -24.19 12.50 -31.06
CA THR A 10 -24.41 13.80 -30.40
C THR A 10 -23.56 13.92 -29.15
N PRO A 11 -22.86 15.05 -28.91
CA PRO A 11 -22.06 15.22 -27.71
C PRO A 11 -23.00 15.24 -26.49
N PRO A 12 -22.88 14.29 -25.55
CA PRO A 12 -23.66 14.35 -24.32
C PRO A 12 -23.18 15.56 -23.51
N ASN A 13 -24.07 16.20 -22.75
CA ASN A 13 -23.70 17.22 -21.77
C ASN A 13 -22.61 16.65 -20.84
N LEU A 14 -21.37 17.13 -20.98
CA LEU A 14 -20.19 16.58 -20.31
C LEU A 14 -20.20 16.75 -18.78
N PHE A 15 -21.09 17.59 -18.22
CA PHE A 15 -21.06 17.96 -16.81
C PHE A 15 -22.47 18.03 -16.20
N SER A 16 -22.73 17.23 -15.17
CA SER A 16 -23.95 17.34 -14.34
C SER A 16 -23.84 18.41 -13.26
N HIS A 17 -22.62 18.89 -12.94
CA HIS A 17 -22.35 19.96 -11.97
C HIS A 17 -21.12 20.79 -12.38
N THR A 18 -20.99 22.02 -11.83
CA THR A 18 -19.90 22.97 -12.11
C THR A 18 -18.52 22.32 -11.93
N PRO A 19 -17.71 22.20 -13.02
CA PRO A 19 -16.40 21.55 -12.96
C PRO A 19 -15.36 22.41 -12.23
N ASP A 20 -14.38 21.73 -11.63
CA ASP A 20 -13.19 22.35 -11.04
C ASP A 20 -12.41 23.13 -12.10
N SER A 21 -11.89 24.32 -11.75
CA SER A 21 -11.41 25.33 -12.72
C SER A 21 -10.31 24.83 -13.68
N SER A 22 -9.51 23.86 -13.26
CA SER A 22 -8.44 23.24 -14.04
C SER A 22 -8.95 22.27 -15.12
N ILE A 23 -10.06 21.56 -14.87
CA ILE A 23 -10.69 20.65 -15.85
C ILE A 23 -11.45 21.45 -16.91
N THR A 24 -12.00 22.61 -16.53
CA THR A 24 -12.66 23.53 -17.45
C THR A 24 -11.74 24.02 -18.57
N HIS A 25 -10.42 24.02 -18.37
CA HIS A 25 -9.46 24.36 -19.42
C HIS A 25 -9.34 23.24 -20.47
N PHE A 26 -9.17 21.98 -20.04
CA PHE A 26 -9.09 20.83 -20.95
C PHE A 26 -10.40 20.58 -21.69
N ALA A 27 -11.54 20.79 -21.03
CA ALA A 27 -12.86 20.66 -21.64
C ALA A 27 -13.13 21.71 -22.73
N LYS A 28 -12.45 22.87 -22.70
CA LYS A 28 -12.53 23.91 -23.73
C LYS A 28 -11.61 23.69 -24.92
N GLU A 29 -10.62 22.79 -24.79
CA GLU A 29 -9.63 22.50 -25.82
C GLU A 29 -9.59 21.00 -26.18
N LEU A 30 -10.76 20.36 -26.28
CA LEU A 30 -10.90 18.94 -26.64
C LEU A 30 -10.14 18.56 -27.92
N ASP A 31 -10.02 19.50 -28.86
CA ASP A 31 -9.30 19.32 -30.13
C ASP A 31 -7.80 19.09 -29.95
N LYS A 32 -7.20 19.57 -28.85
CA LYS A 32 -5.78 19.37 -28.52
C LYS A 32 -5.50 18.02 -27.84
N ILE A 33 -6.53 17.30 -27.41
CA ILE A 33 -6.37 15.98 -26.83
C ILE A 33 -5.94 15.01 -27.91
N ARG A 34 -4.80 14.35 -27.69
CA ARG A 34 -4.28 13.33 -28.59
C ARG A 34 -5.28 12.17 -28.71
N VAL A 35 -5.51 11.73 -29.93
CA VAL A 35 -6.32 10.54 -30.22
C VAL A 35 -5.42 9.32 -30.16
N TYR A 36 -5.88 8.32 -29.43
CA TYR A 36 -5.28 7.01 -29.28
C TYR A 36 -6.28 5.97 -29.78
N ASP A 37 -5.79 4.86 -30.34
CA ASP A 37 -6.65 3.76 -30.78
C ASP A 37 -7.41 3.13 -29.59
N LEU A 38 -6.75 3.07 -28.44
CA LEU A 38 -7.27 2.53 -27.19
C LEU A 38 -6.53 3.12 -26.00
N VAL A 39 -7.27 3.46 -24.94
CA VAL A 39 -6.71 3.84 -23.63
C VAL A 39 -7.11 2.79 -22.60
N LEU A 40 -6.09 2.25 -21.91
CA LEU A 40 -6.24 1.26 -20.85
C LEU A 40 -6.08 1.95 -19.50
N ILE A 41 -7.06 1.77 -18.62
CA ILE A 41 -7.06 2.33 -17.28
C ILE A 41 -7.19 1.18 -16.29
N ASP A 42 -6.19 1.03 -15.43
CA ASP A 42 -6.14 0.00 -14.39
C ASP A 42 -6.41 0.59 -13.00
N GLU A 43 -6.79 -0.26 -12.04
CA GLU A 43 -7.05 0.09 -10.64
C GLU A 43 -8.07 1.24 -10.46
N PHE A 44 -9.10 1.31 -11.31
CA PHE A 44 -10.03 2.45 -11.37
C PHE A 44 -10.80 2.72 -10.07
N GLN A 45 -10.98 1.72 -9.21
CA GLN A 45 -11.60 1.90 -7.89
C GLN A 45 -10.84 2.89 -6.98
N ASP A 46 -9.57 3.14 -7.26
CA ASP A 46 -8.73 4.05 -6.47
C ASP A 46 -8.71 5.48 -7.00
N PHE A 47 -9.49 5.78 -8.03
CA PHE A 47 -9.51 7.10 -8.65
C PHE A 47 -10.30 8.09 -7.80
N ASN A 48 -9.76 9.31 -7.68
CA ASN A 48 -10.44 10.46 -7.10
C ASN A 48 -11.22 11.24 -8.18
N LYS A 49 -12.02 12.23 -7.76
CA LYS A 49 -12.88 12.99 -8.67
C LYS A 49 -12.12 13.61 -9.85
N LEU A 50 -10.97 14.23 -9.61
CA LEU A 50 -10.21 14.90 -10.67
C LEU A 50 -9.68 13.91 -11.71
N GLU A 51 -9.21 12.74 -11.25
CA GLU A 51 -8.74 11.68 -12.14
C GLU A 51 -9.90 11.12 -12.99
N VAL A 52 -11.08 10.96 -12.40
CA VAL A 52 -12.29 10.53 -13.14
C VAL A 52 -12.71 11.56 -14.19
N GLU A 53 -12.68 12.85 -13.86
CA GLU A 53 -13.00 13.90 -14.84
C GLU A 53 -12.00 13.93 -16.00
N LEU A 54 -10.70 13.73 -15.72
CA LEU A 54 -9.70 13.56 -16.78
C LEU A 54 -10.02 12.35 -17.67
N VAL A 55 -10.44 11.24 -17.07
CA VAL A 55 -10.87 10.05 -17.82
C VAL A 55 -12.09 10.34 -18.68
N ASN A 56 -13.08 11.11 -18.19
CA ASN A 56 -14.26 11.50 -18.97
C ASN A 56 -13.86 12.38 -20.18
N VAL A 57 -12.90 13.28 -19.98
CA VAL A 57 -12.34 14.11 -21.05
C VAL A 57 -11.61 13.26 -22.10
N LEU A 58 -10.82 12.26 -21.68
CA LEU A 58 -10.18 11.31 -22.60
C LEU A 58 -11.20 10.46 -23.36
N GLU A 59 -12.26 10.02 -22.69
CA GLU A 59 -13.33 9.22 -23.27
C GLU A 59 -14.05 9.92 -24.42
N ALA A 60 -14.14 11.25 -24.39
CA ALA A 60 -14.82 12.03 -25.43
C ALA A 60 -14.23 11.81 -26.84
N ARG A 61 -12.96 11.40 -26.94
CA ARG A 61 -12.27 11.18 -28.22
C ARG A 61 -11.61 9.81 -28.37
N ASN A 62 -11.60 9.00 -27.32
CA ASN A 62 -10.85 7.75 -27.29
C ASN A 62 -11.72 6.57 -26.83
N LYS A 63 -11.44 5.38 -27.37
CA LYS A 63 -12.00 4.14 -26.84
C LYS A 63 -11.32 3.81 -25.51
N LEU A 64 -12.10 3.46 -24.51
CA LEU A 64 -11.60 3.11 -23.19
C LEU A 64 -11.80 1.62 -22.89
N VAL A 65 -10.79 1.07 -22.20
CA VAL A 65 -10.92 -0.15 -21.41
C VAL A 65 -10.57 0.18 -19.97
N ILE A 66 -11.54 -0.02 -19.08
CA ILE A 66 -11.39 0.24 -17.65
C ILE A 66 -11.31 -1.11 -16.91
N VAL A 67 -10.36 -1.23 -15.99
CA VAL A 67 -10.16 -2.39 -15.12
C VAL A 67 -10.18 -1.90 -13.67
N GLY A 68 -10.87 -2.64 -12.81
CA GLY A 68 -10.99 -2.31 -11.40
C GLY A 68 -11.80 -3.32 -10.62
N ASP A 69 -11.63 -3.29 -9.30
CA ASP A 69 -12.28 -4.16 -8.33
C ASP A 69 -12.69 -3.35 -7.09
N ASP A 70 -13.98 -3.07 -6.91
CA ASP A 70 -14.47 -2.29 -5.77
C ASP A 70 -14.23 -2.95 -4.40
N ASP A 71 -14.02 -4.27 -4.33
CA ASP A 71 -13.65 -4.97 -3.08
C ASP A 71 -12.19 -4.75 -2.67
N GLN A 72 -11.41 -4.04 -3.50
CA GLN A 72 -10.02 -3.68 -3.25
C GLN A 72 -9.81 -2.16 -3.06
N ALA A 73 -10.88 -1.38 -2.91
CA ALA A 73 -10.82 0.07 -2.73
C ALA A 73 -10.37 0.45 -1.30
N ILE A 74 -9.08 0.75 -1.12
CA ILE A 74 -8.49 1.02 0.21
C ILE A 74 -7.83 2.40 0.33
N TYR A 75 -7.84 3.20 -0.74
CA TYR A 75 -7.23 4.54 -0.77
C TYR A 75 -8.23 5.69 -0.52
N SER A 76 -9.36 5.44 0.16
CA SER A 76 -10.38 6.46 0.44
C SER A 76 -9.84 7.71 1.16
N PHE A 77 -8.79 7.57 1.97
CA PHE A 77 -8.10 8.70 2.62
C PHE A 77 -7.39 9.66 1.64
N ARG A 78 -7.22 9.26 0.36
CA ARG A 78 -6.70 10.11 -0.73
C ARG A 78 -7.80 10.72 -1.59
N GLY A 79 -9.06 10.60 -1.18
CA GLY A 79 -10.21 11.05 -1.97
C GLY A 79 -10.64 10.06 -3.06
N ALA A 80 -10.08 8.85 -3.08
CA ALA A 80 -10.53 7.77 -3.94
C ALA A 80 -11.96 7.34 -3.57
N ASN A 81 -12.79 7.04 -4.57
CA ASN A 81 -14.16 6.57 -4.34
C ASN A 81 -14.55 5.44 -5.31
N PRO A 82 -14.83 4.22 -4.82
CA PRO A 82 -15.27 3.12 -5.68
C PRO A 82 -16.63 3.36 -6.34
N GLN A 83 -17.40 4.36 -5.89
CA GLN A 83 -18.67 4.72 -6.50
C GLN A 83 -18.52 5.08 -7.98
N TYR A 84 -17.42 5.72 -8.38
CA TYR A 84 -17.19 6.06 -9.79
C TYR A 84 -17.06 4.80 -10.68
N LEU A 85 -16.47 3.72 -10.13
CA LEU A 85 -16.42 2.42 -10.81
C LEU A 85 -17.83 1.81 -10.89
N ARG A 86 -18.60 1.87 -9.80
CA ARG A 86 -19.98 1.35 -9.73
C ARG A 86 -20.91 2.07 -10.70
N GLU A 87 -20.85 3.39 -10.75
CA GLU A 87 -21.62 4.23 -11.68
C GLU A 87 -21.33 3.86 -13.13
N LYS A 88 -20.06 3.73 -13.51
CA LYS A 88 -19.69 3.27 -14.86
C LYS A 88 -20.18 1.85 -15.12
N TYR A 89 -20.05 0.93 -14.16
CA TYR A 89 -20.55 -0.46 -14.29
C TYR A 89 -22.06 -0.54 -14.51
N HIS A 90 -22.84 0.32 -13.85
CA HIS A 90 -24.30 0.35 -13.95
C HIS A 90 -24.83 1.22 -15.10
N SER A 91 -23.96 1.90 -15.84
CA SER A 91 -24.37 2.70 -16.99
C SER A 91 -24.49 1.86 -18.26
N ASP A 92 -25.44 2.20 -19.12
CA ASP A 92 -25.65 1.53 -20.42
C ASP A 92 -24.56 1.84 -21.47
N LYS A 93 -23.59 2.69 -21.12
CA LYS A 93 -22.50 3.12 -22.02
C LYS A 93 -21.41 2.05 -22.18
N TYR A 94 -21.27 1.14 -21.22
CA TYR A 94 -20.19 0.15 -21.19
C TYR A 94 -20.70 -1.28 -21.31
N ILE A 95 -19.93 -2.11 -22.00
CA ILE A 95 -20.05 -3.56 -22.00
C ILE A 95 -19.20 -4.10 -20.85
N ASN A 96 -19.84 -4.84 -19.94
CA ASN A 96 -19.20 -5.35 -18.73
C ASN A 96 -18.66 -6.78 -18.92
N PHE A 97 -17.42 -7.00 -18.50
CA PHE A 97 -16.78 -8.33 -18.44
C PHE A 97 -16.23 -8.58 -17.04
N THR A 98 -16.50 -9.78 -16.50
CA THR A 98 -16.03 -10.23 -15.19
C THR A 98 -14.98 -11.33 -15.35
N LEU A 99 -13.90 -11.25 -14.56
CA LEU A 99 -12.85 -12.27 -14.50
C LEU A 99 -12.96 -12.98 -13.13
N PRO A 100 -13.67 -14.11 -13.04
CA PRO A 100 -13.96 -14.73 -11.74
C PRO A 100 -12.77 -15.51 -11.18
N PHE A 101 -11.81 -15.91 -12.02
CA PHE A 101 -10.75 -16.84 -11.62
C PHE A 101 -9.56 -16.15 -10.95
N CYS A 102 -9.27 -16.54 -9.72
CA CYS A 102 -8.09 -16.15 -8.97
C CYS A 102 -6.97 -17.18 -9.18
N CYS A 103 -5.96 -16.80 -9.98
CA CYS A 103 -4.76 -17.61 -10.20
C CYS A 103 -3.69 -17.44 -9.10
N ARG A 104 -3.91 -16.54 -8.13
CA ARG A 104 -2.92 -16.23 -7.09
C ARG A 104 -3.11 -17.09 -5.85
N CYS A 105 -4.32 -17.10 -5.31
CA CYS A 105 -4.60 -17.56 -3.95
C CYS A 105 -5.05 -19.02 -3.91
N THR A 106 -4.85 -19.71 -2.79
CA THR A 106 -5.41 -21.05 -2.56
C THR A 106 -6.92 -21.00 -2.37
N GLN A 107 -7.58 -22.15 -2.53
CA GLN A 107 -9.04 -22.29 -2.39
C GLN A 107 -9.54 -21.72 -1.06
N VAL A 108 -8.87 -22.04 0.07
CA VAL A 108 -9.28 -21.56 1.39
C VAL A 108 -9.29 -20.02 1.52
N ILE A 109 -8.40 -19.33 0.80
CA ILE A 109 -8.35 -17.86 0.79
C ILE A 109 -9.51 -17.31 -0.04
N VAL A 110 -9.78 -17.90 -1.20
CA VAL A 110 -10.89 -17.48 -2.07
C VAL A 110 -12.23 -17.69 -1.37
N ASP A 111 -12.44 -18.83 -0.72
CA ASP A 111 -13.65 -19.14 0.03
C ASP A 111 -13.86 -18.15 1.19
N ALA A 112 -12.79 -17.89 1.95
CA ALA A 112 -12.83 -16.91 3.03
C ALA A 112 -13.20 -15.50 2.53
N VAL A 113 -12.70 -15.08 1.37
CA VAL A 113 -13.06 -13.79 0.76
C VAL A 113 -14.53 -13.75 0.35
N ASN A 114 -15.06 -14.80 -0.29
CA ASN A 114 -16.47 -14.87 -0.63
C ASN A 114 -17.36 -14.78 0.63
N THR A 115 -17.02 -15.49 1.70
CA THR A 115 -17.75 -15.40 2.98
C THR A 115 -17.67 -14.01 3.62
N ILE A 116 -16.52 -13.32 3.52
CA ILE A 116 -16.38 -11.94 4.01
C ILE A 116 -17.31 -11.01 3.22
N VAL A 117 -17.31 -11.10 1.90
CA VAL A 117 -18.16 -10.29 1.01
C VAL A 117 -19.63 -10.49 1.34
N GLU A 118 -20.07 -11.75 1.49
CA GLU A 118 -21.45 -12.09 1.84
C GLU A 118 -21.86 -11.52 3.21
N LYS A 119 -21.01 -11.68 4.22
CA LYS A 119 -21.29 -11.17 5.58
C LYS A 119 -21.24 -9.65 5.67
N ALA A 120 -20.38 -9.01 4.88
CA ALA A 120 -20.28 -7.56 4.83
C ALA A 120 -21.54 -6.90 4.26
N ASN A 121 -22.20 -7.55 3.29
CA ASN A 121 -23.45 -7.10 2.66
C ASN A 121 -23.42 -5.60 2.29
N VAL A 122 -22.34 -5.20 1.60
CA VAL A 122 -22.11 -3.81 1.19
C VAL A 122 -23.14 -3.41 0.13
N LYS A 123 -23.84 -2.29 0.36
CA LYS A 123 -24.82 -1.73 -0.58
C LYS A 123 -24.14 -1.26 -1.86
N GLU A 124 -24.78 -1.44 -3.00
CA GLU A 124 -24.30 -0.98 -4.33
C GLU A 124 -22.97 -1.60 -4.78
N ARG A 125 -22.43 -2.58 -4.04
CA ARG A 125 -21.28 -3.37 -4.46
C ARG A 125 -21.59 -4.07 -5.79
N ILE A 126 -20.59 -4.12 -6.68
CA ILE A 126 -20.69 -4.89 -7.92
C ILE A 126 -20.80 -6.38 -7.58
N ALA A 127 -21.93 -7.00 -7.93
CA ALA A 127 -22.16 -8.42 -7.72
C ALA A 127 -21.22 -9.26 -8.62
N LYS A 128 -20.30 -9.97 -7.98
CA LYS A 128 -19.34 -10.88 -8.62
C LYS A 128 -18.93 -12.00 -7.67
N GLU A 129 -18.60 -13.14 -8.25
CA GLU A 129 -18.14 -14.35 -7.57
C GLU A 129 -16.64 -14.55 -7.84
N TYR A 130 -15.87 -14.89 -6.79
CA TYR A 130 -14.47 -15.26 -6.94
C TYR A 130 -14.32 -16.79 -6.91
N ARG A 131 -13.58 -17.34 -7.87
CA ARG A 131 -13.31 -18.78 -7.99
C ARG A 131 -11.81 -19.04 -7.98
N CYS A 132 -11.37 -20.05 -7.25
CA CYS A 132 -9.98 -20.47 -7.31
C CYS A 132 -9.68 -21.08 -8.68
N TYR A 133 -8.58 -20.66 -9.31
CA TYR A 133 -8.13 -21.30 -10.54
C TYR A 133 -7.33 -22.57 -10.22
N LEU A 134 -8.06 -23.66 -9.99
CA LEU A 134 -7.47 -24.95 -9.59
C LEU A 134 -6.38 -25.48 -10.53
N PRO A 135 -6.39 -25.29 -11.86
CA PRO A 135 -5.29 -25.76 -12.70
C PRO A 135 -3.90 -25.28 -12.25
N GLU A 136 -3.79 -24.06 -11.72
CA GLU A 136 -2.53 -23.53 -11.17
C GLU A 136 -2.43 -23.71 -9.64
N LYS A 137 -3.56 -23.80 -8.93
CA LYS A 137 -3.61 -23.73 -7.47
C LYS A 137 -3.93 -25.05 -6.77
N LYS A 138 -4.06 -26.16 -7.50
CA LYS A 138 -4.45 -27.46 -6.93
C LYS A 138 -3.48 -27.94 -5.85
N GLU A 139 -2.19 -27.98 -6.14
CA GLU A 139 -1.17 -28.48 -5.20
C GLU A 139 -1.11 -27.62 -3.94
N ASP A 140 -1.02 -26.29 -4.10
CA ASP A 140 -1.03 -25.36 -2.97
C ASP A 140 -2.33 -25.46 -2.16
N SER A 141 -3.49 -25.64 -2.80
CA SER A 141 -4.77 -25.76 -2.09
C SER A 141 -4.89 -27.08 -1.32
N ILE A 142 -4.20 -28.13 -1.75
CA ILE A 142 -4.09 -29.40 -1.01
C ILE A 142 -3.13 -29.24 0.18
N ALA A 143 -2.00 -28.55 -0.01
CA ALA A 143 -1.00 -28.34 1.02
C ALA A 143 -1.47 -27.37 2.13
N TYR A 144 -2.18 -26.31 1.77
CA TYR A 144 -2.52 -25.19 2.64
C TYR A 144 -4.04 -25.02 2.78
N LYS A 145 -4.68 -25.93 3.53
CA LYS A 145 -6.15 -26.04 3.66
C LYS A 145 -6.80 -25.08 4.66
N LYS A 146 -6.01 -24.42 5.50
CA LYS A 146 -6.49 -23.56 6.59
C LYS A 146 -5.69 -22.28 6.63
N ILE A 147 -6.30 -21.19 7.10
CA ILE A 147 -5.61 -19.96 7.46
C ILE A 147 -5.13 -20.10 8.91
N MET A 148 -3.84 -19.87 9.17
CA MET A 148 -3.25 -20.13 10.48
C MET A 148 -3.49 -18.94 11.42
N HIS A 149 -4.39 -19.09 12.38
CA HIS A 149 -4.61 -18.07 13.41
C HIS A 149 -3.68 -18.31 14.60
N LYS A 150 -2.61 -17.53 14.71
CA LYS A 150 -1.69 -17.56 15.86
C LYS A 150 -2.08 -16.48 16.86
N HIS A 151 -2.41 -16.89 18.08
CA HIS A 151 -2.75 -15.98 19.16
C HIS A 151 -1.67 -15.96 20.23
N PHE A 152 -0.92 -14.86 20.29
CA PHE A 152 0.17 -14.66 21.23
C PHE A 152 -0.36 -14.14 22.56
N THR A 153 0.16 -14.63 23.68
CA THR A 153 -0.23 -14.09 25.00
C THR A 153 0.17 -12.62 25.14
N VAL A 154 1.35 -12.25 24.63
CA VAL A 154 1.89 -10.89 24.68
C VAL A 154 2.59 -10.54 23.36
N GLN A 155 2.62 -9.25 23.05
CA GLN A 155 3.49 -8.66 22.03
C GLN A 155 4.05 -7.35 22.58
N GLY A 156 5.36 -7.20 22.54
CA GLY A 156 6.07 -5.99 22.98
C GLY A 156 7.37 -5.76 22.21
N ARG A 157 8.00 -4.59 22.45
CA ARG A 157 9.26 -4.21 21.80
C ARG A 157 10.48 -5.00 22.28
N GLN A 158 10.47 -5.43 23.54
CA GLN A 158 11.60 -6.15 24.12
C GLN A 158 11.69 -7.55 23.53
N ARG A 159 12.92 -8.04 23.30
CA ARG A 159 13.18 -9.39 22.80
C ARG A 159 12.44 -10.49 23.58
N THR A 160 12.28 -10.34 24.90
CA THR A 160 11.55 -11.28 25.75
C THR A 160 10.04 -11.33 25.50
N THR A 161 9.45 -10.28 24.93
CA THR A 161 8.00 -10.13 24.70
C THR A 161 7.62 -9.98 23.22
N ASN A 162 8.60 -9.92 22.32
CA ASN A 162 8.40 -9.81 20.88
C ASN A 162 8.11 -11.18 20.23
N TYR A 163 6.93 -11.72 20.51
CA TYR A 163 6.56 -13.08 20.12
C TYR A 163 6.32 -13.19 18.61
N MET A 164 5.72 -12.17 17.99
CA MET A 164 5.47 -12.14 16.55
C MET A 164 6.78 -12.17 15.77
N GLY A 165 7.77 -11.34 16.15
CA GLY A 165 9.06 -11.32 15.48
C GLY A 165 9.82 -12.64 15.64
N LYS A 166 9.82 -13.24 16.84
CA LYS A 166 10.43 -14.57 17.08
C LYS A 166 9.81 -15.67 16.22
N PHE A 167 8.48 -15.69 16.14
CA PHE A 167 7.79 -16.67 15.32
C PHE A 167 8.19 -16.53 13.85
N ILE A 168 8.19 -15.30 13.33
CA ILE A 168 8.49 -15.06 11.91
C ILE A 168 9.96 -15.36 11.60
N SER A 169 10.91 -14.99 12.47
CA SER A 169 12.33 -15.30 12.26
C SER A 169 12.59 -16.81 12.28
N HIS A 170 12.01 -17.53 13.24
CA HIS A 170 12.07 -18.99 13.29
C HIS A 170 11.43 -19.64 12.06
N PHE A 171 10.26 -19.15 11.65
CA PHE A 171 9.57 -19.61 10.44
C PHE A 171 10.47 -19.43 9.22
N TYR A 172 11.04 -18.23 9.03
CA TYR A 172 11.94 -17.95 7.92
C TYR A 172 13.16 -18.87 7.94
N LYS A 173 13.80 -19.10 9.09
CA LYS A 173 14.95 -20.01 9.21
C LYS A 173 14.61 -21.44 8.78
N ARG A 174 13.38 -21.90 9.04
CA ARG A 174 12.90 -23.25 8.68
C ARG A 174 12.45 -23.43 7.23
N ILE A 175 12.24 -22.35 6.47
CA ILE A 175 11.97 -22.47 5.03
C ILE A 175 13.20 -23.09 4.35
N GLU A 176 12.96 -24.06 3.48
CA GLU A 176 14.01 -24.79 2.75
C GLU A 176 14.92 -23.83 1.97
N ALA A 177 16.22 -24.14 1.95
CA ALA A 177 17.20 -23.33 1.23
C ALA A 177 16.91 -23.23 -0.27
N SER A 178 16.42 -24.33 -0.87
CA SER A 178 15.97 -24.40 -2.27
C SER A 178 14.83 -23.42 -2.57
N GLU A 179 13.85 -23.30 -1.67
CA GLU A 179 12.71 -22.38 -1.81
C GLU A 179 13.17 -20.92 -1.72
N LYS A 180 14.04 -20.61 -0.74
CA LYS A 180 14.65 -19.29 -0.63
C LYS A 180 15.41 -18.93 -1.89
N GLU A 181 16.21 -19.85 -2.42
CA GLU A 181 17.01 -19.61 -3.62
C GLU A 181 16.15 -19.45 -4.87
N ASN A 182 15.08 -20.24 -5.00
CA ASN A 182 14.15 -20.08 -6.11
C ASN A 182 13.42 -18.72 -6.06
N ALA A 183 13.04 -18.27 -4.86
CA ALA A 183 12.47 -16.93 -4.66
C ALA A 183 13.47 -15.83 -5.07
N ARG A 184 14.76 -15.97 -4.72
CA ARG A 184 15.85 -15.06 -5.14
C ARG A 184 15.95 -15.00 -6.67
N ARG A 185 16.06 -16.16 -7.32
CA ARG A 185 16.18 -16.27 -8.78
C ARG A 185 15.00 -15.66 -9.52
N GLN A 186 13.79 -15.84 -9.00
CA GLN A 186 12.56 -15.30 -9.60
C GLN A 186 12.22 -13.88 -9.16
N ARG A 187 13.05 -13.25 -8.31
CA ARG A 187 12.78 -11.97 -7.65
C ARG A 187 11.39 -11.90 -6.99
N LYS A 188 10.93 -13.01 -6.41
CA LYS A 188 9.62 -13.12 -5.74
C LYS A 188 9.74 -12.90 -4.24
N THR A 189 8.93 -12.01 -3.69
CA THR A 189 8.81 -11.87 -2.23
C THR A 189 8.32 -13.19 -1.62
N LEU A 190 9.09 -13.73 -0.69
CA LEU A 190 8.81 -14.98 -0.02
C LEU A 190 7.87 -14.77 1.17
N ILE A 191 8.14 -13.74 1.98
CA ILE A 191 7.35 -13.38 3.15
C ILE A 191 6.87 -11.93 3.02
N LEU A 192 5.57 -11.71 3.22
CA LEU A 192 4.98 -10.38 3.34
C LEU A 192 4.29 -10.24 4.70
N ILE A 193 4.71 -9.24 5.49
CA ILE A 193 4.14 -8.93 6.79
C ILE A 193 3.29 -7.68 6.63
N ILE A 194 1.99 -7.81 6.86
CA ILE A 194 1.00 -6.76 6.66
C ILE A 194 0.46 -6.33 8.01
N GLY A 195 0.41 -5.03 8.27
CA GLY A 195 -0.30 -4.54 9.46
C GLY A 195 -0.07 -3.06 9.76
N PRO A 196 -0.63 -2.56 10.88
CA PRO A 196 -0.42 -1.19 11.29
C PRO A 196 1.05 -0.92 11.62
N ARG A 197 1.54 0.30 11.35
CA ARG A 197 2.94 0.68 11.56
C ARG A 197 3.46 0.32 12.95
N HIS A 198 2.71 0.64 14.00
CA HIS A 198 3.11 0.37 15.37
C HIS A 198 3.28 -1.14 15.68
N TYR A 199 2.68 -2.06 14.93
CA TYR A 199 2.97 -3.50 15.01
C TYR A 199 4.26 -3.84 14.26
N LEU A 200 4.37 -3.36 13.02
CA LEU A 200 5.53 -3.59 12.16
C LEU A 200 6.82 -3.07 12.81
N ASP A 201 6.77 -1.90 13.45
CA ASP A 201 7.90 -1.27 14.15
C ASP A 201 8.36 -2.07 15.38
N GLN A 202 7.51 -2.91 15.97
CA GLN A 202 7.96 -3.85 17.02
C GLN A 202 8.63 -5.08 16.43
N ILE A 203 8.13 -5.56 15.30
CA ILE A 203 8.61 -6.78 14.65
C ILE A 203 9.96 -6.54 13.97
N TYR A 204 10.11 -5.40 13.29
CA TYR A 204 11.24 -5.07 12.42
C TYR A 204 12.61 -5.22 13.09
N PRO A 205 12.90 -4.62 14.27
CA PRO A 205 14.25 -4.66 14.84
C PRO A 205 14.74 -6.08 15.14
N LEU A 206 13.84 -6.94 15.67
CA LEU A 206 14.18 -8.33 15.94
C LEU A 206 14.37 -9.13 14.65
N LEU A 207 13.58 -8.86 13.61
CA LEU A 207 13.79 -9.52 12.32
C LEU A 207 15.13 -9.16 11.71
N VAL A 208 15.53 -7.89 11.76
CA VAL A 208 16.86 -7.45 11.28
C VAL A 208 17.96 -8.18 12.04
N GLU A 209 17.87 -8.25 13.38
CA GLU A 209 18.84 -8.97 14.22
C GLU A 209 18.94 -10.47 13.85
N GLU A 210 17.81 -11.12 13.53
CA GLU A 210 17.74 -12.58 13.35
C GLU A 210 17.93 -13.06 11.90
N VAL A 211 17.64 -12.19 10.92
CA VAL A 211 17.53 -12.55 9.49
C VAL A 211 18.48 -11.74 8.60
N GLY A 212 19.04 -10.63 9.09
CA GLY A 212 19.87 -9.72 8.31
C GLY A 212 19.04 -8.67 7.58
N GLU A 213 19.51 -7.41 7.62
CA GLU A 213 18.84 -6.27 7.00
C GLU A 213 18.72 -6.42 5.47
N GLU A 214 19.71 -7.05 4.84
CA GLU A 214 19.78 -7.28 3.39
C GLU A 214 18.64 -8.16 2.85
N ASN A 215 18.01 -8.96 3.71
CA ASN A 215 16.90 -9.83 3.33
C ASN A 215 15.53 -9.16 3.52
N ILE A 216 15.48 -7.94 4.06
CA ILE A 216 14.25 -7.28 4.52
C ILE A 216 14.09 -5.91 3.84
N SER A 217 12.91 -5.67 3.26
CA SER A 217 12.49 -4.30 2.88
C SER A 217 11.40 -3.83 3.83
N TYR A 218 11.64 -2.66 4.43
CA TYR A 218 10.66 -1.91 5.19
C TYR A 218 10.77 -0.41 4.90
N ARG A 219 9.60 0.24 4.83
CA ARG A 219 9.33 1.61 4.33
C ARG A 219 10.28 2.73 4.79
N LYS A 220 11.04 2.55 5.88
CA LYS A 220 12.04 3.53 6.33
C LYS A 220 13.06 3.86 5.22
N SER A 221 13.37 2.92 4.33
CA SER A 221 14.23 3.17 3.16
C SER A 221 13.61 4.14 2.13
N LYS A 222 12.28 4.17 1.96
CA LYS A 222 11.61 4.91 0.87
C LYS A 222 11.38 6.40 1.18
N GLN A 223 11.08 6.75 2.43
CA GLN A 223 11.00 8.17 2.85
C GLN A 223 12.38 8.84 2.80
N ALA A 224 13.41 8.13 3.26
CA ALA A 224 14.79 8.57 3.11
C ALA A 224 15.14 8.84 1.63
N LYS A 225 14.86 7.89 0.73
CA LYS A 225 15.08 8.05 -0.72
C LYS A 225 14.33 9.26 -1.29
N LYS A 226 13.05 9.46 -0.93
CA LYS A 226 12.24 10.60 -1.41
C LYS A 226 12.82 11.95 -0.96
N LEU A 227 13.28 12.05 0.28
CA LEU A 227 13.92 13.26 0.79
C LEU A 227 15.25 13.53 0.07
N ILE A 228 16.06 12.50 -0.16
CA ILE A 228 17.31 12.61 -0.95
C ILE A 228 17.03 13.06 -2.39
N VAL A 229 16.00 12.50 -3.03
CA VAL A 229 15.54 12.94 -4.37
C VAL A 229 15.15 14.42 -4.34
N ALA A 230 14.35 14.84 -3.36
CA ALA A 230 13.92 16.22 -3.23
C ALA A 230 15.12 17.17 -3.09
N LEU A 231 16.10 16.81 -2.24
CA LEU A 231 17.35 17.56 -2.08
C LEU A 231 18.16 17.60 -3.39
N LYS A 232 18.27 16.49 -4.13
CA LYS A 232 18.95 16.45 -5.43
C LYS A 232 18.27 17.31 -6.50
N LEU A 233 16.93 17.35 -6.52
CA LEU A 233 16.15 18.22 -7.41
C LEU A 233 16.42 19.71 -7.10
N ILE A 234 16.40 20.09 -5.82
CA ILE A 234 16.69 21.47 -5.38
C ILE A 234 18.15 21.85 -5.65
N LYS A 235 19.08 20.89 -5.51
CA LYS A 235 20.49 21.11 -5.87
C LYS A 235 20.66 21.38 -7.37
N ALA A 236 19.98 20.62 -8.22
CA ALA A 236 20.04 20.76 -9.67
C ALA A 236 19.36 22.05 -10.14
N ASP A 237 18.20 22.39 -9.56
CA ASP A 237 17.46 23.61 -9.80
C ASP A 237 16.87 24.13 -8.48
N ARG A 238 17.39 25.27 -8.00
CA ARG A 238 16.95 25.90 -6.75
C ARG A 238 15.49 26.33 -6.80
N ASN A 239 14.91 26.49 -7.99
CA ASN A 239 13.51 26.86 -8.19
C ASN A 239 12.62 25.65 -8.50
N SER A 240 13.10 24.42 -8.26
CA SER A 240 12.34 23.21 -8.53
C SER A 240 11.08 23.13 -7.66
N ASN A 241 9.94 23.49 -8.25
CA ASN A 241 8.63 23.41 -7.60
C ASN A 241 8.34 21.99 -7.07
N LEU A 242 8.75 20.96 -7.81
CA LEU A 242 8.61 19.57 -7.39
C LEU A 242 9.50 19.25 -6.18
N GLY A 243 10.78 19.62 -6.21
CA GLY A 243 11.71 19.40 -5.11
C GLY A 243 11.20 20.02 -3.81
N TRP A 244 10.79 21.29 -3.87
CA TRP A 244 10.27 22.00 -2.71
C TRP A 244 8.93 21.47 -2.19
N ARG A 245 8.03 21.02 -3.06
CA ARG A 245 6.78 20.35 -2.65
C ARG A 245 7.06 19.03 -1.93
N LEU A 246 8.03 18.25 -2.41
CA LEU A 246 8.43 16.99 -1.76
C LEU A 246 9.03 17.24 -0.37
N ILE A 247 9.85 18.28 -0.22
CA ILE A 247 10.35 18.70 1.11
C ILE A 247 9.20 19.11 2.02
N ALA A 248 8.30 19.98 1.54
CA ALA A 248 7.18 20.50 2.31
C ALA A 248 6.25 19.37 2.78
N GLU A 249 5.99 18.37 1.93
CA GLU A 249 5.17 17.20 2.27
C GLU A 249 5.74 16.38 3.42
N GLU A 250 7.07 16.25 3.51
CA GLU A 250 7.73 15.50 4.59
C GLU A 250 7.95 16.35 5.87
N LYS A 251 7.98 17.68 5.76
CA LYS A 251 8.38 18.59 6.84
C LYS A 251 7.22 19.29 7.54
N LEU A 252 6.12 19.52 6.84
CA LEU A 252 4.99 20.30 7.35
C LEU A 252 3.86 19.38 7.82
N SER A 253 3.08 19.86 8.79
CA SER A 253 1.85 19.19 9.17
C SER A 253 0.87 19.17 7.99
N SER A 254 -0.07 18.21 7.99
CA SER A 254 -1.10 18.14 6.94
C SER A 254 -1.93 19.41 6.84
N SER A 255 -2.14 20.14 7.95
CA SER A 255 -2.83 21.44 7.95
C SER A 255 -2.04 22.53 7.25
N GLU A 256 -0.74 22.65 7.55
CA GLU A 256 0.14 23.67 6.96
C GLU A 256 0.36 23.39 5.48
N LEU A 257 0.62 22.15 5.12
CA LEU A 257 0.77 21.73 3.72
C LEU A 257 -0.49 22.06 2.91
N ASN A 258 -1.67 21.74 3.44
CA ASN A 258 -2.92 22.07 2.77
C ASN A 258 -3.14 23.57 2.61
N ALA A 259 -2.71 24.39 3.58
CA ALA A 259 -2.79 25.85 3.47
C ALA A 259 -1.86 26.36 2.35
N LEU A 260 -0.62 25.88 2.29
CA LEU A 260 0.32 26.23 1.23
C LEU A 260 -0.16 25.79 -0.15
N ILE A 261 -0.69 24.56 -0.27
CA ILE A 261 -1.24 24.07 -1.54
C ILE A 261 -2.37 24.98 -2.03
N LYS A 262 -3.28 25.39 -1.14
CA LYS A 262 -4.37 26.32 -1.48
C LYS A 262 -3.84 27.68 -1.93
N GLN A 263 -2.85 28.22 -1.24
CA GLN A 263 -2.24 29.50 -1.60
C GLN A 263 -1.47 29.42 -2.93
N SER A 264 -0.87 28.27 -3.23
CA SER A 264 -0.13 28.05 -4.49
C SER A 264 -1.00 28.01 -5.75
N ILE A 265 -2.32 28.16 -5.61
CA ILE A 265 -3.24 28.34 -6.73
C ILE A 265 -3.06 29.74 -7.34
N SER A 266 -2.79 30.76 -6.51
CA SER A 266 -2.56 32.14 -6.95
C SER A 266 -1.08 32.51 -7.00
N ASP A 267 -0.30 32.01 -6.05
CA ASP A 267 1.09 32.43 -5.84
C ASP A 267 2.07 31.32 -6.26
N ASN A 268 3.32 31.67 -6.60
CA ASN A 268 4.34 30.67 -6.86
C ASN A 268 4.64 29.88 -5.56
N PHE A 269 4.63 28.54 -5.64
CA PHE A 269 4.83 27.68 -4.48
C PHE A 269 6.13 28.00 -3.73
N LEU A 270 7.19 28.38 -4.45
CA LEU A 270 8.50 28.74 -3.86
C LEU A 270 8.42 29.98 -2.97
N GLU A 271 7.66 30.99 -3.38
CA GLU A 271 7.57 32.30 -2.70
C GLU A 271 6.81 32.21 -1.37
N ILE A 272 5.98 31.19 -1.22
CA ILE A 272 5.13 30.97 -0.04
C ILE A 272 5.73 29.95 0.94
N ILE A 273 6.92 29.39 0.64
CA ILE A 273 7.58 28.44 1.54
C ILE A 273 8.02 29.15 2.81
N PRO A 274 7.85 28.54 4.01
CA PRO A 274 8.37 29.10 5.23
C PRO A 274 9.89 29.33 5.14
N SER A 275 10.33 30.57 5.39
CA SER A 275 11.74 30.95 5.28
C SER A 275 12.68 30.14 6.18
N GLU A 276 12.19 29.63 7.32
CA GLU A 276 12.94 28.72 8.18
C GLU A 276 13.24 27.40 7.47
N LEU A 277 12.26 26.83 6.78
CA LEU A 277 12.41 25.58 6.04
C LEU A 277 13.40 25.74 4.88
N GLU A 278 13.32 26.85 4.16
CA GLU A 278 14.27 27.18 3.09
C GLU A 278 15.71 27.27 3.59
N LYS A 279 15.91 27.95 4.74
CA LYS A 279 17.23 28.06 5.39
C LYS A 279 17.76 26.70 5.82
N THR A 280 16.94 25.88 6.47
CA THR A 280 17.34 24.53 6.90
C THR A 280 17.77 23.68 5.72
N VAL A 281 16.98 23.63 4.64
CA VAL A 281 17.29 22.85 3.44
C VAL A 281 18.57 23.35 2.78
N THR A 282 18.74 24.67 2.69
CA THR A 282 19.95 25.27 2.10
C THR A 282 21.20 24.91 2.90
N ASN A 283 21.13 24.99 4.24
CA ASN A 283 22.23 24.59 5.10
C ASN A 283 22.58 23.10 4.94
N VAL A 284 21.58 22.23 4.96
CA VAL A 284 21.77 20.78 4.76
C VAL A 284 22.43 20.50 3.41
N LEU A 285 22.00 21.16 2.32
CA LEU A 285 22.59 20.98 1.00
C LEU A 285 24.07 21.38 0.94
N ILE A 286 24.45 22.48 1.61
CA ILE A 286 25.85 22.92 1.68
C ILE A 286 26.71 21.86 2.38
N LEU A 287 26.25 21.37 3.53
CA LEU A 287 26.98 20.38 4.32
C LEU A 287 27.09 19.03 3.60
N LEU A 288 26.05 18.61 2.90
CA LEU A 288 26.08 17.39 2.09
C LEU A 288 27.04 17.49 0.90
N ASP A 289 27.14 18.65 0.25
CA ASP A 289 28.09 18.88 -0.84
C ASP A 289 29.54 18.90 -0.37
N GLN A 290 29.78 19.37 0.85
CA GLN A 290 31.08 19.32 1.51
C GLN A 290 31.42 17.92 2.08
N LYS A 291 30.50 16.95 1.95
CA LYS A 291 30.61 15.61 2.53
C LYS A 291 30.76 15.63 4.07
N GLU A 292 30.24 16.67 4.72
CA GLU A 292 30.26 16.81 6.17
C GLU A 292 29.05 16.08 6.80
N TYR A 293 28.94 14.78 6.57
CA TYR A 293 27.77 14.00 6.98
C TYR A 293 27.57 13.97 8.51
N HIS A 294 28.64 14.10 9.30
CA HIS A 294 28.60 14.01 10.76
C HIS A 294 28.27 15.33 11.49
N GLN A 295 28.08 16.44 10.76
CA GLN A 295 27.68 17.72 11.37
C GLN A 295 26.34 17.60 12.09
N GLU A 296 26.20 18.29 13.22
CA GLU A 296 25.02 18.19 14.09
C GLU A 296 23.73 18.53 13.33
N ALA A 297 23.74 19.58 12.50
CA ALA A 297 22.58 19.97 11.69
C ALA A 297 22.18 18.89 10.67
N VAL A 298 23.15 18.19 10.06
CA VAL A 298 22.88 17.05 9.18
C VAL A 298 22.37 15.87 10.00
N GLN A 299 23.05 15.50 11.07
CA GLN A 299 22.66 14.37 11.91
C GLN A 299 21.27 14.56 12.56
N GLU A 300 20.92 15.77 12.98
CA GLU A 300 19.59 16.10 13.49
C GLU A 300 18.54 15.99 12.39
N PHE A 301 18.81 16.56 11.21
CA PHE A 301 17.95 16.41 10.04
C PHE A 301 17.74 14.94 9.67
N LEU A 302 18.79 14.12 9.67
CA LEU A 302 18.72 12.71 9.33
C LEU A 302 18.03 11.86 10.38
N LYS A 303 18.28 12.13 11.66
CA LYS A 303 17.67 11.42 12.78
C LYS A 303 16.16 11.68 12.84
N LEU A 304 15.73 12.92 12.59
CA LEU A 304 14.33 13.27 12.45
C LEU A 304 13.64 12.52 11.30
N HIS A 305 14.40 12.10 10.29
CA HIS A 305 13.90 11.43 9.09
C HIS A 305 14.33 9.96 8.99
N GLU A 306 14.89 9.41 10.07
CA GLU A 306 15.35 8.02 10.17
C GLU A 306 16.26 7.57 9.00
N ILE A 307 17.11 8.47 8.49
CA ILE A 307 18.03 8.21 7.39
C ILE A 307 19.35 7.65 7.94
N SER A 308 19.60 6.35 7.76
CA SER A 308 20.80 5.66 8.27
C SER A 308 21.98 5.57 7.28
N GLN A 309 21.77 5.85 5.98
CA GLN A 309 22.75 5.60 4.91
C GLN A 309 22.93 6.80 3.96
N ILE A 310 22.99 8.02 4.48
CA ILE A 310 23.03 9.20 3.60
C ILE A 310 24.29 9.24 2.71
N GLU A 311 25.44 8.78 3.19
CA GLU A 311 26.71 8.86 2.45
C GLU A 311 26.58 8.10 1.12
N MET A 312 26.07 6.87 1.20
CA MET A 312 25.80 6.02 0.02
C MET A 312 24.74 6.64 -0.89
N LEU A 313 23.61 7.11 -0.32
CA LEU A 313 22.48 7.63 -1.10
C LEU A 313 22.79 8.96 -1.80
N TRP A 314 23.53 9.85 -1.13
CA TRP A 314 23.91 11.15 -1.65
C TRP A 314 24.92 11.01 -2.78
N ASP A 315 25.97 10.21 -2.58
CA ASP A 315 27.06 10.02 -3.54
C ASP A 315 26.68 9.15 -4.75
N THR A 316 25.49 8.52 -4.72
CA THR A 316 24.95 7.80 -5.88
C THR A 316 24.72 8.75 -7.06
N GLN A 317 25.52 8.60 -8.13
CA GLN A 317 25.42 9.43 -9.35
C GLN A 317 24.22 9.08 -10.24
N ASP A 318 23.73 7.85 -10.16
CA ASP A 318 22.55 7.41 -10.90
C ASP A 318 21.27 7.75 -10.11
N GLN A 319 20.62 8.86 -10.49
CA GLN A 319 19.36 9.25 -9.85
C GLN A 319 18.25 8.21 -10.09
N ASN A 320 18.30 7.43 -11.19
CA ASN A 320 17.30 6.40 -11.45
C ASN A 320 17.41 5.25 -10.45
N LYS A 321 18.62 4.93 -9.93
CA LYS A 321 18.79 3.96 -8.83
C LYS A 321 18.11 4.37 -7.52
N LEU A 322 17.85 5.66 -7.30
CA LEU A 322 17.06 6.12 -6.14
C LEU A 322 15.56 5.85 -6.31
N PHE A 323 15.10 5.67 -7.56
CA PHE A 323 13.73 5.34 -7.93
C PHE A 323 13.53 3.87 -8.32
N GLU A 324 14.61 3.11 -8.55
CA GLU A 324 14.53 1.67 -8.72
C GLU A 324 13.85 1.05 -7.50
N ASP A 325 12.84 0.23 -7.78
CA ASP A 325 12.12 -0.56 -6.77
C ASP A 325 13.14 -1.22 -5.84
N ASP A 326 12.84 -1.18 -4.54
CA ASP A 326 13.69 -1.72 -3.48
C ASP A 326 14.46 -2.95 -3.96
N GLU A 327 15.79 -2.95 -3.75
CA GLU A 327 16.62 -4.14 -3.92
C GLU A 327 15.81 -5.36 -3.46
N TYR A 328 15.80 -6.38 -4.31
CA TYR A 328 15.00 -7.56 -4.09
C TYR A 328 15.21 -8.05 -2.64
N SER A 329 14.12 -8.09 -1.88
CA SER A 329 14.11 -8.59 -0.52
C SER A 329 13.22 -9.83 -0.40
N GLN A 330 13.68 -10.80 0.38
CA GLN A 330 12.91 -12.02 0.63
C GLN A 330 11.72 -11.74 1.54
N ILE A 331 11.89 -10.80 2.48
CA ILE A 331 10.87 -10.37 3.42
C ILE A 331 10.49 -8.91 3.12
N LYS A 332 9.19 -8.61 3.06
CA LYS A 332 8.67 -7.24 2.96
C LYS A 332 7.72 -6.95 4.11
N LEU A 333 7.86 -5.77 4.70
CA LEU A 333 6.91 -5.24 5.70
C LEU A 333 6.12 -4.09 5.07
N ALA A 334 4.79 -4.15 5.13
CA ALA A 334 3.93 -3.14 4.53
C ALA A 334 2.69 -2.87 5.39
N THR A 335 2.17 -1.64 5.32
CA THR A 335 0.81 -1.40 5.85
C THR A 335 -0.23 -2.07 4.98
N PHE A 336 -1.49 -2.13 5.43
CA PHE A 336 -2.59 -2.64 4.61
C PHE A 336 -2.62 -1.95 3.23
N GLU A 337 -2.49 -0.63 3.21
CA GLU A 337 -2.45 0.19 2.00
C GLU A 337 -1.16 -0.01 1.20
N GLY A 338 -0.02 -0.19 1.87
CA GLY A 338 1.27 -0.44 1.22
C GLY A 338 1.39 -1.87 0.65
N SER A 339 0.50 -2.77 1.04
CA SER A 339 0.49 -4.15 0.55
C SER A 339 -0.19 -4.33 -0.80
N LYS A 340 -0.96 -3.33 -1.25
CA LYS A 340 -1.62 -3.36 -2.57
C LYS A 340 -0.56 -3.44 -3.68
N GLY A 341 -0.82 -4.26 -4.69
CA GLY A 341 0.17 -4.60 -5.72
C GLY A 341 1.23 -5.63 -5.30
N LEU A 342 1.42 -5.91 -4.00
CA LEU A 342 2.35 -6.95 -3.54
C LEU A 342 1.69 -8.33 -3.54
N ALA A 343 2.52 -9.37 -3.50
CA ALA A 343 2.10 -10.74 -3.20
C ALA A 343 3.29 -11.58 -2.74
N ALA A 344 3.05 -12.50 -1.81
CA ALA A 344 4.08 -13.39 -1.27
C ALA A 344 3.56 -14.81 -1.08
N ASP A 345 4.49 -15.76 -1.00
CA ASP A 345 4.16 -17.15 -0.71
C ASP A 345 3.54 -17.27 0.69
N TYR A 346 4.17 -16.61 1.67
CA TYR A 346 3.71 -16.58 3.05
C TYR A 346 3.33 -15.16 3.46
N VAL A 347 2.10 -14.98 3.95
CA VAL A 347 1.61 -13.68 4.40
C VAL A 347 1.30 -13.71 5.89
N PHE A 348 1.80 -12.72 6.62
CA PHE A 348 1.54 -12.54 8.06
C PHE A 348 0.73 -11.25 8.27
N ILE A 349 -0.55 -11.39 8.60
CA ILE A 349 -1.44 -10.25 8.90
C ILE A 349 -1.40 -10.00 10.40
N THR A 350 -1.01 -8.80 10.80
CA THR A 350 -0.91 -8.34 12.19
C THR A 350 -1.91 -7.22 12.45
N GLY A 351 -2.21 -6.97 13.73
CA GLY A 351 -3.12 -5.88 14.12
C GLY A 351 -4.60 -6.15 13.83
N LEU A 352 -5.02 -7.40 13.65
CA LEU A 352 -6.43 -7.76 13.48
C LEU A 352 -7.16 -7.81 14.85
N GLN A 353 -7.33 -6.64 15.46
CA GLN A 353 -7.87 -6.45 16.81
C GLN A 353 -8.91 -5.32 16.81
N GLU A 354 -9.87 -5.39 17.74
CA GLU A 354 -10.85 -4.31 17.91
C GLU A 354 -10.14 -3.00 18.26
N GLY A 355 -10.53 -1.90 17.61
CA GLY A 355 -9.86 -0.60 17.74
C GLY A 355 -8.68 -0.41 16.77
N VAL A 356 -8.23 -1.47 16.10
CA VAL A 356 -7.14 -1.43 15.11
C VAL A 356 -7.66 -1.75 13.72
N LEU A 357 -8.20 -2.97 13.53
CA LEU A 357 -8.88 -3.38 12.32
C LEU A 357 -9.98 -4.41 12.68
N PRO A 358 -11.26 -3.99 12.75
CA PRO A 358 -11.75 -2.64 12.49
C PRO A 358 -11.55 -1.69 13.68
N LYS A 359 -11.60 -0.38 13.41
CA LYS A 359 -11.51 0.68 14.43
C LYS A 359 -12.71 0.73 15.36
N THR A 360 -13.88 0.33 14.88
CA THR A 360 -15.13 0.30 15.65
C THR A 360 -15.83 -1.04 15.46
N ASN A 361 -16.90 -1.29 16.23
CA ASN A 361 -17.70 -2.51 16.10
C ASN A 361 -18.46 -2.60 14.77
N ASN A 362 -18.59 -1.49 14.03
CA ASN A 362 -19.11 -1.47 12.68
C ASN A 362 -17.97 -1.18 11.71
N ALA A 363 -17.50 -2.21 11.01
CA ALA A 363 -16.45 -2.03 10.01
C ALA A 363 -16.97 -1.19 8.84
N THR A 364 -16.17 -0.22 8.44
CA THR A 364 -16.40 0.50 7.18
C THR A 364 -16.07 -0.38 5.98
N GLU A 365 -16.64 -0.06 4.82
CA GLU A 365 -16.32 -0.75 3.56
C GLU A 365 -14.81 -0.78 3.28
N ALA A 366 -14.12 0.34 3.50
CA ALA A 366 -12.67 0.42 3.33
C ALA A 366 -11.90 -0.52 4.28
N GLU A 367 -12.37 -0.74 5.50
CA GLU A 367 -11.75 -1.69 6.44
C GLU A 367 -11.98 -3.15 6.04
N ILE A 368 -13.17 -3.46 5.50
CA ILE A 368 -13.48 -4.76 4.91
C ILE A 368 -12.55 -5.00 3.71
N CYS A 369 -12.43 -4.01 2.80
CA CYS A 369 -11.53 -4.07 1.66
C CYS A 369 -10.07 -4.24 2.09
N LYS A 370 -9.62 -3.57 3.17
CA LYS A 370 -8.26 -3.78 3.72
C LYS A 370 -8.03 -5.22 4.15
N PHE A 371 -9.03 -5.86 4.76
CA PHE A 371 -8.92 -7.25 5.16
C PHE A 371 -8.88 -8.20 3.96
N ILE A 372 -9.75 -7.98 2.97
CA ILE A 372 -9.76 -8.72 1.69
C ILE A 372 -8.43 -8.56 0.95
N VAL A 373 -7.93 -7.33 0.81
CA VAL A 373 -6.65 -7.05 0.15
C VAL A 373 -5.53 -7.79 0.85
N ALA A 374 -5.45 -7.73 2.19
CA ALA A 374 -4.41 -8.41 2.95
C ALA A 374 -4.43 -9.94 2.75
N LEU A 375 -5.60 -10.57 2.80
CA LEU A 375 -5.76 -12.01 2.55
C LEU A 375 -5.31 -12.38 1.13
N THR A 376 -5.75 -11.61 0.14
CA THR A 376 -5.49 -11.85 -1.29
C THR A 376 -4.05 -11.54 -1.74
N ARG A 377 -3.16 -11.12 -0.84
CA ARG A 377 -1.71 -11.04 -1.13
C ARG A 377 -1.03 -12.41 -1.00
N THR A 378 -1.74 -13.43 -0.53
CA THR A 378 -1.19 -14.76 -0.23
C THR A 378 -1.18 -15.66 -1.46
N ARG A 379 -0.04 -16.29 -1.76
CA ARG A 379 0.03 -17.38 -2.76
C ARG A 379 -0.13 -18.76 -2.12
N LYS A 380 0.57 -19.04 -1.01
CA LYS A 380 0.56 -20.36 -0.35
C LYS A 380 -0.24 -20.34 0.95
N GLN A 381 0.33 -19.78 2.01
CA GLN A 381 -0.21 -19.88 3.36
C GLN A 381 -0.32 -18.51 4.04
N CYS A 382 -1.51 -18.22 4.56
CA CYS A 382 -1.78 -17.02 5.32
C CYS A 382 -1.72 -17.31 6.82
N TYR A 383 -1.12 -16.41 7.58
CA TYR A 383 -1.08 -16.38 9.02
C TYR A 383 -1.75 -15.10 9.52
N ILE A 384 -2.70 -15.23 10.43
CA ILE A 384 -3.31 -14.09 11.12
C ILE A 384 -2.82 -14.08 12.56
N PHE A 385 -2.23 -12.96 12.97
CA PHE A 385 -1.66 -12.76 14.29
C PHE A 385 -2.56 -11.87 15.14
N THR A 386 -2.93 -12.37 16.31
CA THR A 386 -3.53 -11.56 17.37
C THR A 386 -2.74 -11.73 18.66
N CYS A 387 -2.87 -10.78 19.59
CA CYS A 387 -2.30 -10.94 20.92
C CYS A 387 -3.30 -10.63 22.02
N GLY A 388 -3.07 -11.16 23.22
CA GLY A 388 -3.85 -10.85 24.43
C GLY A 388 -3.44 -9.51 25.04
N ARG A 389 -2.14 -9.18 24.99
CA ARG A 389 -1.63 -7.86 25.35
C ARG A 389 -0.70 -7.31 24.28
N PHE A 390 -0.84 -6.04 23.95
CA PHE A 390 0.07 -5.30 23.07
C PHE A 390 0.67 -4.13 23.83
N SER A 391 2.00 -4.10 23.98
CA SER A 391 2.71 -3.09 24.79
C SER A 391 2.13 -2.91 26.19
N GLY A 392 1.71 -4.00 26.82
CA GLY A 392 1.11 -3.97 28.16
C GLY A 392 -0.39 -3.67 28.17
N THR A 393 -1.00 -3.21 27.08
CA THR A 393 -2.45 -2.95 26.99
C THR A 393 -3.20 -4.22 26.63
N LEU A 394 -4.31 -4.51 27.33
CA LEU A 394 -5.18 -5.64 27.00
C LEU A 394 -5.84 -5.42 25.63
N GLN A 395 -5.94 -6.50 24.86
CA GLN A 395 -6.45 -6.45 23.50
C GLN A 395 -7.62 -7.41 23.32
N LYS A 396 -8.55 -7.03 22.44
CA LYS A 396 -9.68 -7.88 22.03
C LYS A 396 -9.54 -8.25 20.56
N LYS A 397 -9.79 -9.53 20.27
CA LYS A 397 -9.72 -10.07 18.91
C LYS A 397 -10.78 -9.40 18.02
N SER A 398 -10.42 -9.08 16.78
CA SER A 398 -11.36 -8.54 15.80
C SER A 398 -12.49 -9.51 15.49
N PHE A 399 -13.71 -9.00 15.30
CA PHE A 399 -14.85 -9.82 14.89
C PHE A 399 -14.70 -10.38 13.48
N PHE A 400 -13.82 -9.85 12.63
CA PHE A 400 -13.54 -10.43 11.31
C PHE A 400 -13.07 -11.88 11.40
N LEU A 401 -12.44 -12.28 12.51
CA LEU A 401 -12.08 -13.68 12.74
C LEU A 401 -13.30 -14.60 12.87
N ASN A 402 -14.43 -14.07 13.38
CA ASN A 402 -15.66 -14.83 13.48
C ASN A 402 -16.29 -15.07 12.11
N TRP A 403 -16.09 -14.13 11.17
CA TRP A 403 -16.60 -14.23 9.81
C TRP A 403 -15.98 -15.37 9.02
N ILE A 404 -14.71 -15.66 9.27
CA ILE A 404 -13.94 -16.70 8.57
C ILE A 404 -13.59 -17.89 9.46
N SER A 405 -14.28 -18.07 10.58
CA SER A 405 -13.90 -19.01 11.65
C SER A 405 -13.77 -20.45 11.16
N GLU A 406 -14.60 -20.87 10.20
CA GLU A 406 -14.54 -22.19 9.56
C GLU A 406 -13.24 -22.45 8.78
N TYR A 407 -12.58 -21.39 8.29
CA TYR A 407 -11.35 -21.46 7.52
C TYR A 407 -10.09 -21.38 8.40
N LEU A 408 -10.24 -21.07 9.69
CA LEU A 408 -9.11 -20.87 10.60
C LEU A 408 -8.63 -22.18 11.24
N PHE A 409 -7.31 -22.26 11.45
CA PHE A 409 -6.72 -23.16 12.42
C PHE A 409 -6.15 -22.33 13.58
N TYR A 410 -6.78 -22.44 14.76
CA TYR A 410 -6.41 -21.66 15.93
C TYR A 410 -5.26 -22.31 16.71
N GLU A 411 -4.24 -21.53 17.03
CA GLU A 411 -3.21 -21.92 17.98
C GLU A 411 -2.86 -20.78 18.93
N LYS A 412 -2.91 -21.06 20.24
CA LYS A 412 -2.36 -20.17 21.27
C LYS A 412 -0.86 -20.38 21.42
N ILE A 413 -0.10 -19.28 21.42
CA ILE A 413 1.35 -19.22 21.62
C ILE A 413 1.63 -18.46 22.92
N ASP A 414 2.13 -19.17 23.90
CA ASP A 414 2.52 -18.64 25.21
C ASP A 414 4.04 -18.66 25.39
N LYS A 415 4.50 -18.35 26.62
CA LYS A 415 5.92 -18.27 26.92
C LYS A 415 6.64 -19.61 26.77
N SER A 416 6.01 -20.74 27.08
CA SER A 416 6.62 -22.05 26.86
C SER A 416 6.81 -22.32 25.38
N LYS A 417 5.76 -22.12 24.57
CA LYS A 417 5.83 -22.39 23.13
C LYS A 417 6.75 -21.45 22.37
N ILE A 418 6.87 -20.19 22.80
CA ILE A 418 7.77 -19.25 22.12
C ILE A 418 9.24 -19.58 22.39
N ASN A 419 9.55 -20.24 23.51
CA ASN A 419 10.91 -20.67 23.82
C ASN A 419 11.35 -21.83 22.91
N ASP A 420 10.41 -22.62 22.39
CA ASP A 420 10.69 -23.63 21.37
C ASP A 420 11.08 -23.03 19.99
N TYR A 421 10.99 -21.70 19.85
CA TYR A 421 11.39 -20.95 18.66
C TYR A 421 12.71 -20.17 18.84
N GLN A 422 13.47 -20.43 19.92
CA GLN A 422 14.75 -19.78 20.21
C GLN A 422 15.95 -20.51 19.59
#